data_AF-A0A0B4FY19-F1
#
_entry.id   AF-A0A0B4FY19-F1
#
_cell.length_a   1.000
_cell.length_b   1.000
_cell.length_c   1.000
_cell.angle_alpha   90.00
_cell.angle_beta   90.00
_cell.angle_gamma   90.00
#
_symmetry.space_group_name_H-M   'P 1'
#
loop_
_entity.id
_entity.type
_entity.pdbx_description
1 polymer ?
#
loop_
_entity_poly.entity_id
_entity_poly.type
_entity_poly.pdbx_seq_one_letter_code
_entity_poly.pdbx_strand_id
1 'polypeptide(L)'
;MRYSIVFAASLAARVSGHGLIRSIEGANGVSMPGLTVADGTPRDCTNNPCGSQADTAIIRDVQIKLGQCGPLGQTQGHGSVNASAVVANFMGTGGPPPVNKRPDGALGTIGVVPSEDNSFMTPEQRREEYNRQAAELFKAESNDVVSPMTPYDGAGKSKPKNKKPPYGVGKAKGKGKAKGKAKGANKKSSKIYRSETLNGDMRGQGAESGLPTCNDEGVINLIYHQINEDGAGPLDAAIDCTSGGSDASAFQPASVIRDIPGSAGISSITNTDHPVQVQMPAGMTCNGEVAGVKGVCIVRVRNTAGAGPFGGSAAFTQSQESRKRAIAYRLQKRMEIGSSKSK
;
A
#
# COMPACT_ATOMS: atom_id res chain seq x y z
N MET A 1 -51.64 11.75 -5.73
CA MET A 1 -50.22 12.13 -5.52
C MET A 1 -49.70 11.45 -4.26
N ARG A 2 -48.91 10.38 -4.40
CA ARG A 2 -48.00 9.89 -3.34
C ARG A 2 -46.79 9.25 -4.03
N TYR A 3 -45.71 10.00 -4.14
CA TYR A 3 -44.42 9.48 -4.59
C TYR A 3 -43.76 8.79 -3.38
N SER A 4 -43.72 7.46 -3.39
CA SER A 4 -42.89 6.71 -2.46
C SER A 4 -41.45 6.76 -2.94
N ILE A 5 -40.64 7.61 -2.31
CA ILE A 5 -39.19 7.63 -2.45
C ILE A 5 -38.67 6.38 -1.73
N VAL A 6 -38.34 5.34 -2.48
CA VAL A 6 -37.61 4.19 -1.94
C VAL A 6 -36.14 4.62 -1.80
N PHE A 7 -35.71 4.86 -0.56
CA PHE A 7 -34.29 4.95 -0.23
C PHE A 7 -33.66 3.59 -0.52
N ALA A 8 -32.97 3.46 -1.66
CA ALA A 8 -32.08 2.35 -1.92
C ALA A 8 -30.87 2.48 -1.00
N ALA A 9 -30.93 1.87 0.19
CA ALA A 9 -29.77 1.65 1.02
C ALA A 9 -28.84 0.69 0.26
N SER A 10 -27.80 1.23 -0.38
CA SER A 10 -26.73 0.44 -0.98
C SER A 10 -26.03 -0.34 0.13
N LEU A 11 -26.38 -1.62 0.26
CA LEU A 11 -25.67 -2.57 1.09
C LEU A 11 -24.27 -2.74 0.50
N ALA A 12 -23.31 -1.91 0.93
CA ALA A 12 -21.91 -2.07 0.59
C ALA A 12 -21.47 -3.44 1.12
N ALA A 13 -21.33 -4.42 0.22
CA ALA A 13 -20.76 -5.71 0.54
C ALA A 13 -19.44 -5.45 1.29
N ARG A 14 -19.38 -5.86 2.55
CA ARG A 14 -18.17 -5.79 3.38
C ARG A 14 -17.22 -6.85 2.85
N VAL A 15 -16.52 -6.51 1.78
CA VAL A 15 -15.55 -7.40 1.18
C VAL A 15 -14.30 -7.31 2.03
N SER A 16 -14.08 -8.38 2.80
CA SER A 16 -12.82 -8.76 3.45
C SER A 16 -11.66 -8.42 2.49
N GLY A 17 -10.67 -7.63 2.90
CA GLY A 17 -9.63 -7.06 2.05
C GLY A 17 -8.42 -7.97 1.85
N HIS A 18 -7.71 -7.83 0.73
CA HIS A 18 -6.60 -8.73 0.40
C HIS A 18 -5.56 -7.96 -0.43
N GLY A 19 -4.50 -7.46 0.21
CA GLY A 19 -3.38 -6.77 -0.46
C GLY A 19 -3.43 -5.24 -0.42
N LEU A 20 -2.30 -4.57 -0.18
CA LEU A 20 -2.17 -3.11 -0.24
C LEU A 20 -0.73 -2.66 -0.49
N ILE A 21 -0.55 -1.39 -0.82
CA ILE A 21 0.78 -0.76 -0.78
C ILE A 21 1.08 -0.40 0.68
N ARG A 22 2.07 -1.07 1.28
CA ARG A 22 2.57 -0.77 2.63
C ARG A 22 3.42 0.50 2.62
N SER A 23 4.35 0.60 1.67
CA SER A 23 5.23 1.75 1.54
C SER A 23 5.69 1.93 0.11
N ILE A 24 6.14 3.15 -0.18
CA ILE A 24 6.89 3.50 -1.37
C ILE A 24 8.34 3.78 -0.98
N GLU A 25 9.27 3.23 -1.76
CA GLU A 25 10.71 3.34 -1.51
C GLU A 25 11.35 4.22 -2.59
N GLY A 26 11.68 5.46 -2.22
CA GLY A 26 12.22 6.44 -3.14
C GLY A 26 13.67 6.18 -3.52
N ALA A 27 14.04 6.47 -4.76
CA ALA A 27 15.44 6.42 -5.19
C ALA A 27 16.33 7.45 -4.47
N ASN A 28 15.71 8.50 -3.91
CA ASN A 28 16.33 9.45 -2.99
C ASN A 28 16.52 8.91 -1.55
N GLY A 29 16.26 7.62 -1.30
CA GLY A 29 16.41 7.00 0.01
C GLY A 29 15.27 7.31 0.99
N VAL A 30 14.21 7.96 0.53
CA VAL A 30 13.05 8.32 1.35
C VAL A 30 12.00 7.22 1.26
N SER A 31 11.60 6.68 2.41
CA SER A 31 10.46 5.77 2.54
C SER A 31 9.25 6.54 3.05
N MET A 32 8.08 6.30 2.46
CA MET A 32 6.81 6.88 2.90
C MET A 32 5.73 5.79 2.96
N PRO A 33 4.81 5.84 3.95
CA PRO A 33 3.70 4.90 4.01
C PRO A 33 2.80 5.03 2.78
N GLY A 34 2.19 3.92 2.37
CA GLY A 34 1.12 3.96 1.37
C GLY A 34 -0.06 4.82 1.84
N LEU A 35 -0.78 5.42 0.89
CA LEU A 35 -1.87 6.36 1.20
C LEU A 35 -3.09 5.70 1.85
N THR A 36 -3.15 4.37 1.82
CA THR A 36 -4.21 3.62 2.48
C THR A 36 -3.83 3.21 3.89
N VAL A 37 -2.53 3.15 4.23
CA VAL A 37 -2.04 2.65 5.52
C VAL A 37 -2.68 3.41 6.67
N ALA A 38 -3.16 2.66 7.66
CA ALA A 38 -3.72 3.23 8.88
C ALA A 38 -3.01 2.65 10.10
N ASP A 39 -2.63 3.53 11.01
CA ASP A 39 -2.04 3.12 12.28
C ASP A 39 -3.06 2.31 13.09
N GLY A 40 -2.59 1.29 13.81
CA GLY A 40 -3.47 0.34 14.49
C GLY A 40 -3.87 -0.87 13.65
N THR A 41 -3.45 -0.98 12.39
CA THR A 41 -3.68 -2.17 11.58
C THR A 41 -2.66 -3.28 11.90
N PRO A 42 -3.10 -4.50 12.26
CA PRO A 42 -2.20 -5.65 12.37
C PRO A 42 -1.70 -6.13 11.00
N ARG A 43 -0.45 -6.59 10.94
CA ARG A 43 0.17 -7.21 9.75
C ARG A 43 0.66 -8.64 10.01
N ASP A 44 0.21 -9.23 11.11
CA ASP A 44 0.63 -10.55 11.61
C ASP A 44 -0.50 -11.58 11.54
N CYS A 45 -1.56 -11.27 10.80
CA CYS A 45 -2.75 -12.08 10.69
C CYS A 45 -3.44 -11.89 9.34
N THR A 46 -4.11 -12.94 8.89
CA THR A 46 -4.56 -13.10 7.50
C THR A 46 -6.08 -12.98 7.35
N ASN A 47 -6.83 -12.61 8.40
CA ASN A 47 -8.29 -12.75 8.42
C ASN A 47 -8.97 -11.46 8.88
N ASN A 48 -10.07 -11.06 8.24
CA ASN A 48 -10.76 -9.81 8.57
C ASN A 48 -11.07 -9.57 10.06
N PRO A 49 -11.52 -10.57 10.86
CA PRO A 49 -11.83 -10.34 12.27
C PRO A 49 -10.64 -9.86 13.10
N CYS A 50 -9.40 -10.14 12.66
CA CYS A 50 -8.22 -9.61 13.33
C CYS A 50 -7.92 -8.16 12.96
N GLY A 51 -8.56 -7.59 11.94
CA GLY A 51 -8.43 -6.20 11.52
C GLY A 51 -7.33 -5.90 10.50
N SER A 52 -6.58 -6.90 10.04
CA SER A 52 -5.42 -6.71 9.15
C SER A 52 -5.75 -6.23 7.75
N GLN A 53 -7.02 -6.36 7.37
CA GLN A 53 -7.55 -6.00 6.06
C GLN A 53 -8.20 -4.61 6.05
N ALA A 54 -8.20 -3.93 7.19
CA ALA A 54 -9.00 -2.73 7.38
C ALA A 54 -8.51 -1.56 6.52
N ASP A 55 -7.23 -1.54 6.13
CA ASP A 55 -6.63 -0.48 5.33
C ASP A 55 -6.27 -0.91 3.90
N THR A 56 -6.72 -2.09 3.48
CA THR A 56 -6.80 -2.42 2.06
C THR A 56 -7.86 -1.57 1.39
N ALA A 57 -7.51 -0.89 0.30
CA ALA A 57 -8.49 -0.16 -0.50
C ALA A 57 -9.25 -1.10 -1.44
N ILE A 58 -10.57 -0.93 -1.46
CA ILE A 58 -11.47 -1.50 -2.45
C ILE A 58 -11.64 -0.45 -3.55
N ILE A 59 -11.13 -0.74 -4.76
CA ILE A 59 -10.99 0.23 -5.86
C ILE A 59 -11.85 -0.22 -7.05
N ARG A 60 -13.18 -0.06 -6.93
CA ARG A 60 -14.13 -0.43 -7.98
C ARG A 60 -14.46 0.75 -8.89
N ASP A 61 -14.31 0.55 -10.19
CA ASP A 61 -14.66 1.58 -11.19
C ASP A 61 -16.13 1.99 -11.11
N VAL A 62 -17.04 1.06 -10.79
CA VAL A 62 -18.46 1.37 -10.62
C VAL A 62 -18.68 2.32 -9.42
N GLN A 63 -17.99 2.11 -8.31
CA GLN A 63 -18.13 2.96 -7.12
C GLN A 63 -17.55 4.36 -7.38
N ILE A 64 -16.42 4.43 -8.09
CA ILE A 64 -15.80 5.69 -8.50
C ILE A 64 -16.73 6.46 -9.46
N LYS A 65 -17.28 5.80 -10.49
CA LYS A 65 -18.19 6.43 -11.47
C LYS A 65 -19.49 6.92 -10.85
N LEU A 66 -19.99 6.22 -9.83
CA LEU A 66 -21.19 6.61 -9.09
C LEU A 66 -20.90 7.66 -7.99
N GLY A 67 -19.66 8.12 -7.83
CA GLY A 67 -19.28 9.09 -6.80
C GLY A 67 -19.37 8.55 -5.36
N GLN A 68 -19.40 7.23 -5.18
CA GLN A 68 -19.49 6.60 -3.85
C GLN A 68 -18.16 6.65 -3.10
N CYS A 69 -17.05 6.70 -3.82
CA CYS A 69 -15.71 6.92 -3.28
C CYS A 69 -14.84 7.63 -4.32
N GLY A 70 -13.72 8.21 -3.88
CA GLY A 70 -12.73 8.83 -4.76
C GLY A 70 -11.92 7.79 -5.56
N PRO A 71 -11.06 8.24 -6.50
CA PRO A 71 -10.27 7.36 -7.36
C PRO A 71 -9.31 6.41 -6.61
N LEU A 72 -8.97 6.75 -5.38
CA LEU A 72 -8.11 5.96 -4.50
C LEU A 72 -8.87 4.85 -3.75
N GLY A 73 -10.19 4.76 -3.94
CA GLY A 73 -11.05 3.77 -3.33
C GLY A 73 -11.45 4.10 -1.89
N GLN A 74 -11.88 3.06 -1.19
CA GLN A 74 -12.32 3.13 0.20
C GLN A 74 -11.79 1.94 0.99
N THR A 75 -11.50 2.15 2.27
CA THR A 75 -11.05 1.13 3.21
C THR A 75 -12.15 0.83 4.24
N GLN A 76 -12.11 -0.34 4.85
CA GLN A 76 -13.06 -0.67 5.93
C GLN A 76 -12.76 0.12 7.22
N GLY A 77 -11.50 0.45 7.45
CA GLY A 77 -10.99 1.01 8.69
C GLY A 77 -11.04 2.53 8.77
N HIS A 78 -11.02 3.25 7.65
CA HIS A 78 -11.08 4.73 7.69
C HIS A 78 -11.89 5.39 6.58
N GLY A 79 -12.54 4.59 5.72
CA GLY A 79 -13.46 5.07 4.69
C GLY A 79 -12.73 5.50 3.42
N SER A 80 -13.20 6.55 2.76
CA SER A 80 -12.58 7.03 1.50
C SER A 80 -11.12 7.44 1.74
N VAL A 81 -10.23 6.95 0.88
CA VAL A 81 -8.79 7.22 0.97
C VAL A 81 -8.54 8.70 0.64
N ASN A 82 -7.82 9.39 1.52
CA ASN A 82 -7.48 10.80 1.38
C ASN A 82 -5.96 10.98 1.32
N ALA A 83 -5.42 11.21 0.11
CA ALA A 83 -4.00 11.40 -0.11
C ALA A 83 -3.41 12.54 0.73
N SER A 84 -4.13 13.67 0.83
CA SER A 84 -3.69 14.84 1.58
C SER A 84 -3.52 14.56 3.06
N ALA A 85 -4.29 13.64 3.66
CA ALA A 85 -4.15 13.30 5.08
C ALA A 85 -2.79 12.63 5.37
N VAL A 86 -2.41 11.64 4.56
CA VAL A 86 -1.14 10.91 4.73
C VAL A 86 0.05 11.79 4.32
N VAL A 87 -0.05 12.50 3.19
CA VAL A 87 1.02 13.42 2.74
C VAL A 87 1.23 14.53 3.77
N ALA A 88 0.19 15.20 4.25
CA ALA A 88 0.35 16.26 5.25
C ALA A 88 0.96 15.73 6.55
N ASN A 89 0.57 14.53 6.99
CA ASN A 89 1.16 13.90 8.17
C ASN A 89 2.66 13.62 7.97
N PHE A 90 3.03 13.02 6.84
CA PHE A 90 4.43 12.78 6.48
C PHE A 90 5.26 14.07 6.38
N MET A 91 4.68 15.15 5.84
CA MET A 91 5.30 16.48 5.79
C MET A 91 5.30 17.21 7.14
N GLY A 92 4.65 16.67 8.17
CA GLY A 92 4.56 17.28 9.50
C GLY A 92 3.56 18.44 9.61
N THR A 93 2.89 18.81 8.52
CA THR A 93 1.93 19.93 8.41
C THR A 93 0.48 19.52 8.73
N GLY A 94 0.20 18.21 8.75
CA GLY A 94 -1.13 17.65 8.96
C GLY A 94 -1.45 17.25 10.40
N GLY A 95 -2.71 16.88 10.60
CA GLY A 95 -3.23 16.33 11.87
C GLY A 95 -2.73 14.92 12.19
N PRO A 96 -3.38 14.23 13.16
CA PRO A 96 -3.00 12.86 13.51
C PRO A 96 -3.13 11.92 12.30
N PRO A 97 -2.33 10.84 12.25
CA PRO A 97 -2.33 9.90 11.13
C PRO A 97 -3.70 9.22 10.97
N PRO A 98 -4.02 8.66 9.78
CA PRO A 98 -5.16 7.77 9.64
C PRO A 98 -5.05 6.61 10.62
N VAL A 99 -6.16 6.27 11.28
CA VAL A 99 -6.23 5.19 12.25
C VAL A 99 -7.29 4.17 11.85
N ASN A 100 -7.01 2.90 12.13
CA ASN A 100 -7.93 1.80 11.88
C ASN A 100 -9.10 1.81 12.88
N LYS A 101 -10.30 2.14 12.38
CA LYS A 101 -11.57 2.08 13.11
C LYS A 101 -12.21 0.71 12.87
N ARG A 102 -11.93 -0.27 13.73
CA ARG A 102 -12.45 -1.64 13.57
C ARG A 102 -13.99 -1.68 13.47
N PRO A 103 -14.58 -2.64 12.71
CA PRO A 103 -16.03 -2.76 12.54
C PRO A 103 -16.84 -3.09 13.80
N ASP A 104 -16.19 -3.51 14.89
CA ASP A 104 -16.83 -3.87 16.17
C ASP A 104 -17.04 -2.66 17.11
N GLY A 105 -16.72 -1.44 16.67
CA GLY A 105 -16.88 -0.25 17.48
C GLY A 105 -15.89 -0.19 18.66
N ALA A 106 -14.88 -1.07 18.71
CA ALA A 106 -13.76 -0.95 19.63
C ALA A 106 -12.81 0.17 19.15
N LEU A 107 -13.33 1.39 19.18
CA LEU A 107 -12.61 2.64 18.99
C LEU A 107 -12.50 3.26 20.39
N GLY A 108 -11.33 3.26 21.00
CA GLY A 108 -11.17 4.15 22.15
C GLY A 108 -9.95 4.00 23.05
N THR A 109 -9.35 2.81 23.17
CA THR A 109 -8.30 2.60 24.18
C THR A 109 -7.24 1.56 23.79
N ILE A 110 -6.87 1.50 22.52
CA ILE A 110 -5.51 1.06 22.18
C ILE A 110 -4.88 2.30 21.59
N GLY A 111 -4.27 3.12 22.45
CA GLY A 111 -3.21 4.01 21.96
C GLY A 111 -2.29 3.14 21.14
N VAL A 112 -1.89 3.60 19.96
CA VAL A 112 -1.10 2.81 19.01
C VAL A 112 0.07 2.20 19.79
N VAL A 113 -0.03 0.92 20.13
CA VAL A 113 1.00 0.22 20.87
C VAL A 113 1.85 -0.44 19.81
N PRO A 114 3.16 -0.14 19.75
CA PRO A 114 4.04 -0.89 18.91
C PRO A 114 3.86 -2.38 19.21
N SER A 115 3.95 -3.20 18.18
CA SER A 115 3.96 -4.65 18.33
C SER A 115 4.97 -5.07 19.43
N GLU A 116 4.70 -6.15 20.18
CA GLU A 116 5.54 -6.52 21.35
C GLU A 116 7.03 -6.68 21.03
N ASP A 117 7.36 -7.10 19.81
CA ASP A 117 8.72 -7.16 19.26
C ASP A 117 9.39 -5.78 19.15
N ASN A 118 8.61 -4.74 18.85
CA ASN A 118 9.05 -3.36 18.68
C ASN A 118 8.64 -2.45 19.86
N SER A 119 8.05 -3.02 20.92
CA SER A 119 7.55 -2.28 22.09
C SER A 119 8.66 -1.55 22.85
N PHE A 120 9.90 -2.01 22.68
CA PHE A 120 11.11 -1.38 23.23
C PHE A 120 11.83 -0.47 22.22
N MET A 121 11.42 -0.48 20.95
CA MET A 121 12.04 0.34 19.91
C MET A 121 11.49 1.77 19.95
N THR A 122 12.36 2.76 19.75
CA THR A 122 11.92 4.13 19.46
C THR A 122 11.31 4.23 18.05
N PRO A 123 10.53 5.27 17.73
CA PRO A 123 10.07 5.51 16.37
C PRO A 123 11.20 5.50 15.33
N GLU A 124 12.37 6.06 15.68
CA GLU A 124 13.56 6.09 14.83
C GLU A 124 14.08 4.67 14.57
N GLN A 125 14.19 3.84 15.61
CA GLN A 125 14.64 2.47 15.48
C GLN A 125 13.67 1.62 14.64
N ARG A 126 12.36 1.82 14.79
CA ARG A 126 11.35 1.16 13.94
C ARG A 126 11.48 1.59 12.48
N ARG A 127 11.68 2.89 12.23
CA ARG A 127 11.91 3.41 10.87
C ARG A 127 13.16 2.80 10.23
N GLU A 128 14.26 2.72 10.97
CA GLU A 128 15.49 2.07 10.51
C GLU A 128 15.26 0.59 10.17
N GLU A 129 14.49 -0.12 11.00
CA GLU A 129 14.12 -1.51 10.76
C GLU A 129 13.27 -1.67 9.49
N TYR A 130 12.25 -0.82 9.30
CA TYR A 130 11.43 -0.83 8.08
C TYR A 130 12.26 -0.56 6.83
N ASN A 131 13.18 0.40 6.89
CA ASN A 131 14.09 0.71 5.79
C ASN A 131 15.05 -0.46 5.50
N ARG A 132 15.53 -1.14 6.54
CA ARG A 132 16.37 -2.34 6.38
C ARG A 132 15.61 -3.47 5.69
N GLN A 133 14.40 -3.78 6.16
CA GLN A 133 13.55 -4.82 5.58
C GLN A 133 13.22 -4.52 4.12
N ALA A 134 12.90 -3.25 3.81
CA ALA A 134 12.70 -2.79 2.45
C ALA A 134 13.94 -3.04 1.58
N ALA A 135 15.12 -2.61 2.04
CA ALA A 135 16.37 -2.79 1.31
C ALA A 135 16.71 -4.27 1.11
N GLU A 136 16.50 -5.12 2.11
CA GLU A 136 16.70 -6.57 2.01
C GLU A 136 15.78 -7.21 0.97
N LEU A 137 14.51 -6.80 0.93
CA LEU A 137 13.53 -7.31 -0.02
C LEU A 137 13.92 -6.99 -1.48
N PHE A 138 14.36 -5.76 -1.75
CA PHE A 138 14.82 -5.38 -3.08
C PHE A 138 16.20 -5.98 -3.45
N LYS A 139 17.06 -6.27 -2.46
CA LYS A 139 18.37 -6.91 -2.66
C LYS A 139 18.27 -8.42 -2.89
N ALA A 140 17.48 -9.13 -2.10
CA ALA A 140 17.30 -10.58 -2.23
C ALA A 140 16.91 -10.95 -3.66
N GLU A 141 16.03 -10.17 -4.26
CA GLU A 141 15.57 -10.38 -5.63
C GLU A 141 16.61 -10.00 -6.70
N SER A 142 17.51 -9.05 -6.42
CA SER A 142 18.60 -8.71 -7.34
C SER A 142 19.61 -9.85 -7.53
N ASN A 143 19.68 -10.78 -6.56
CA ASN A 143 20.49 -11.99 -6.65
C ASN A 143 19.76 -13.17 -7.32
N ASP A 144 18.44 -13.09 -7.50
CA ASP A 144 17.62 -14.08 -8.21
C ASP A 144 17.45 -13.76 -9.71
N VAL A 145 18.21 -12.80 -10.24
CA VAL A 145 18.26 -12.47 -11.69
C VAL A 145 18.97 -13.60 -12.46
N VAL A 146 18.23 -14.66 -12.75
CA VAL A 146 18.39 -15.38 -14.00
C VAL A 146 17.74 -14.52 -15.09
N SER A 147 18.53 -14.21 -16.14
CA SER A 147 18.22 -13.73 -17.50
C SER A 147 16.76 -13.34 -17.84
N PRO A 148 16.54 -12.28 -18.66
CA PRO A 148 15.21 -11.74 -18.94
C PRO A 148 14.22 -12.83 -19.34
N MET A 149 13.16 -12.98 -18.53
CA MET A 149 12.06 -13.89 -18.81
C MET A 149 11.51 -13.59 -20.20
N THR A 150 11.72 -14.53 -21.11
CA THR A 150 10.94 -14.66 -22.34
C THR A 150 9.46 -14.93 -21.98
N PRO A 151 8.52 -14.64 -22.90
CA PRO A 151 7.09 -14.83 -22.66
C PRO A 151 6.78 -16.24 -22.13
N TYR A 152 5.91 -16.29 -21.12
CA TYR A 152 5.55 -17.47 -20.36
C TYR A 152 4.79 -18.49 -21.22
N ASP A 153 5.48 -19.45 -21.82
CA ASP A 153 4.87 -20.64 -22.41
C ASP A 153 4.89 -21.80 -21.39
N GLY A 154 3.69 -22.21 -20.96
CA GLY A 154 3.32 -23.59 -20.62
C GLY A 154 4.18 -24.42 -19.65
N ALA A 155 3.59 -24.70 -18.48
CA ALA A 155 3.68 -25.98 -17.75
C ALA A 155 5.05 -26.68 -17.60
N GLY A 156 5.80 -26.32 -16.55
CA GLY A 156 6.96 -27.07 -16.07
C GLY A 156 6.84 -27.43 -14.58
N LYS A 157 6.61 -28.71 -14.28
CA LYS A 157 6.56 -29.26 -12.90
C LYS A 157 7.95 -29.18 -12.25
N SER A 158 8.13 -28.37 -11.23
CA SER A 158 9.23 -28.53 -10.27
C SER A 158 8.77 -28.19 -8.85
N LYS A 159 8.96 -29.12 -7.92
CA LYS A 159 8.56 -28.99 -6.51
C LYS A 159 9.63 -28.20 -5.75
N PRO A 160 9.30 -27.10 -5.03
CA PRO A 160 10.25 -26.48 -4.12
C PRO A 160 10.35 -27.31 -2.83
N LYS A 161 11.59 -27.61 -2.43
CA LYS A 161 11.91 -28.30 -1.17
C LYS A 161 11.72 -27.32 0.00
N ASN A 162 10.89 -27.71 0.98
CA ASN A 162 10.68 -27.01 2.24
C ASN A 162 12.02 -26.65 2.93
N LYS A 163 12.33 -25.36 2.99
CA LYS A 163 13.21 -24.80 4.03
C LYS A 163 12.34 -23.95 4.95
N LYS A 164 12.25 -24.36 6.22
CA LYS A 164 11.55 -23.61 7.27
C LYS A 164 12.26 -22.26 7.49
N PRO A 165 11.56 -21.12 7.59
CA PRO A 165 12.16 -19.87 8.04
C PRO A 165 12.53 -19.95 9.54
N PRO A 166 13.59 -19.26 9.99
CA PRO A 166 14.15 -19.42 11.31
C PRO A 166 13.46 -18.48 12.31
N TYR A 167 12.36 -18.93 12.92
CA TYR A 167 11.87 -18.33 14.17
C TYR A 167 11.70 -19.44 15.21
N GLY A 168 12.80 -19.76 15.89
CA GLY A 168 12.85 -20.71 16.99
C GLY A 168 12.41 -20.06 18.30
N VAL A 169 11.20 -20.38 18.76
CA VAL A 169 10.70 -19.97 20.08
C VAL A 169 11.36 -20.86 21.14
N GLY A 170 12.33 -20.30 21.88
CA GLY A 170 12.96 -20.96 23.02
C GLY A 170 12.00 -21.13 24.19
N LYS A 171 11.81 -22.38 24.64
CA LYS A 171 11.02 -22.72 25.84
C LYS A 171 11.77 -22.32 27.11
N ALA A 172 11.31 -21.32 27.84
CA ALA A 172 11.73 -21.08 29.22
C ALA A 172 10.74 -21.73 30.21
N LYS A 173 11.23 -22.71 30.98
CA LYS A 173 10.52 -23.32 32.12
C LYS A 173 10.71 -22.43 33.35
N GLY A 174 9.62 -21.96 33.97
CA GLY A 174 9.64 -21.32 35.28
C GLY A 174 8.48 -21.82 36.14
N LYS A 175 8.80 -22.55 37.22
CA LYS A 175 7.85 -23.01 38.24
C LYS A 175 7.66 -21.91 39.28
N GLY A 176 6.41 -21.61 39.66
CA GLY A 176 6.10 -20.79 40.83
C GLY A 176 4.61 -20.82 41.15
N LYS A 177 4.24 -21.44 42.28
CA LYS A 177 2.88 -21.48 42.83
C LYS A 177 2.63 -20.24 43.69
N ALA A 178 1.51 -19.56 43.53
CA ALA A 178 0.85 -18.82 44.61
C ALA A 178 -0.66 -18.71 44.34
N LYS A 179 -1.46 -19.13 45.33
CA LYS A 179 -2.93 -19.11 45.34
C LYS A 179 -3.42 -17.74 45.81
N GLY A 180 -4.37 -17.15 45.09
CA GLY A 180 -5.19 -16.03 45.56
C GLY A 180 -6.51 -16.02 44.78
N LYS A 181 -7.62 -16.34 45.45
CA LYS A 181 -8.97 -16.34 44.86
C LYS A 181 -9.50 -14.89 44.80
N ALA A 182 -9.78 -14.37 43.60
CA ALA A 182 -10.63 -13.21 43.40
C ALA A 182 -11.76 -13.57 42.42
N LYS A 183 -12.99 -13.17 42.80
CA LYS A 183 -14.26 -13.51 42.16
C LYS A 183 -14.37 -12.91 40.75
N GLY A 184 -14.93 -13.70 39.83
CA GLY A 184 -14.88 -13.47 38.39
C GLY A 184 -15.71 -12.29 37.89
N ALA A 185 -15.06 -11.45 37.09
CA ALA A 185 -15.69 -10.80 35.95
C ALA A 185 -15.29 -11.60 34.71
N ASN A 186 -16.27 -12.03 33.91
CA ASN A 186 -16.04 -12.76 32.67
C ASN A 186 -15.44 -11.81 31.62
N LYS A 187 -14.13 -11.53 31.70
CA LYS A 187 -13.37 -10.91 30.61
C LYS A 187 -13.34 -11.93 29.48
N LYS A 188 -14.24 -11.78 28.51
CA LYS A 188 -13.97 -12.26 27.15
C LYS A 188 -12.56 -11.77 26.83
N SER A 189 -11.64 -12.70 26.59
CA SER A 189 -10.30 -12.41 26.09
C SER A 189 -10.47 -11.54 24.85
N SER A 190 -10.34 -10.22 24.97
CA SER A 190 -10.06 -9.35 23.84
C SER A 190 -8.75 -9.88 23.29
N LYS A 191 -8.79 -10.58 22.16
CA LYS A 191 -7.55 -10.88 21.43
C LYS A 191 -6.94 -9.50 21.12
N ILE A 192 -5.92 -9.12 21.85
CA ILE A 192 -5.14 -7.92 21.56
C ILE A 192 -4.35 -8.29 20.32
N TYR A 193 -4.72 -7.71 19.19
CA TYR A 193 -4.00 -7.90 17.93
C TYR A 193 -2.90 -6.83 17.83
N ARG A 194 -1.69 -7.24 17.41
CA ARG A 194 -0.50 -6.41 17.26
C ARG A 194 -0.82 -5.20 16.35
N SER A 195 -0.28 -4.02 16.60
CA SER A 195 -0.70 -2.80 15.90
C SER A 195 0.52 -2.01 15.44
N GLU A 196 0.59 -1.66 14.15
CA GLU A 196 1.70 -0.85 13.62
C GLU A 196 1.44 0.66 13.79
N THR A 197 2.52 1.43 13.85
CA THR A 197 2.59 2.90 14.02
C THR A 197 3.16 3.60 12.78
N LEU A 198 3.08 2.99 11.59
CA LEU A 198 3.91 3.37 10.43
C LEU A 198 3.78 4.86 10.05
N ASN A 199 2.56 5.42 10.02
CA ASN A 199 2.39 6.84 9.75
C ASN A 199 2.90 7.70 10.92
N GLY A 200 2.59 7.32 12.16
CA GLY A 200 3.10 7.99 13.36
C GLY A 200 4.62 8.05 13.41
N ASP A 201 5.31 6.98 13.05
CA ASP A 201 6.78 6.87 13.07
C ASP A 201 7.46 7.67 11.94
N MET A 202 6.75 7.86 10.82
CA MET A 202 7.23 8.62 9.67
C MET A 202 6.73 10.07 9.65
N ARG A 203 5.97 10.50 10.67
CA ARG A 203 5.43 11.87 10.75
C ARG A 203 6.57 12.89 10.74
N GLY A 204 6.46 13.89 9.86
CA GLY A 204 7.41 14.99 9.74
C GLY A 204 8.70 14.66 8.98
N GLN A 205 8.98 13.40 8.63
CA GLN A 205 10.19 13.03 7.89
C GLN A 205 10.27 13.73 6.53
N GLY A 206 9.12 13.99 5.89
CA GLY A 206 9.06 14.68 4.60
C GLY A 206 9.43 16.17 4.67
N ALA A 207 9.39 16.79 5.85
CA ALA A 207 9.76 18.20 5.99
C ALA A 207 11.25 18.44 5.66
N GLU A 208 12.10 17.48 5.98
CA GLU A 208 13.54 17.54 5.73
C GLU A 208 13.92 16.85 4.42
N SER A 209 13.32 15.70 4.14
CA SER A 209 13.75 14.82 3.04
C SER A 209 12.93 14.95 1.75
N GLY A 210 11.80 15.66 1.80
CA GLY A 210 10.82 15.69 0.71
C GLY A 210 10.08 14.35 0.56
N LEU A 211 9.37 14.17 -0.56
CA LEU A 211 8.68 12.92 -0.86
C LEU A 211 9.62 11.90 -1.54
N PRO A 212 9.30 10.60 -1.48
CA PRO A 212 9.97 9.58 -2.29
C PRO A 212 9.99 9.94 -3.78
N THR A 213 11.11 9.67 -4.44
CA THR A 213 11.23 9.85 -5.90
C THR A 213 11.15 8.51 -6.64
N CYS A 214 10.60 8.51 -7.86
CA CYS A 214 10.98 7.44 -8.80
C CYS A 214 12.49 7.49 -9.09
N ASN A 215 13.06 6.40 -9.60
CA ASN A 215 14.45 6.39 -10.03
C ASN A 215 14.64 7.23 -11.30
N ASP A 216 15.89 7.34 -11.74
CA ASP A 216 16.19 8.12 -12.92
C ASP A 216 15.39 7.62 -14.10
N GLU A 217 15.27 6.32 -14.36
CA GLU A 217 14.49 5.69 -15.44
C GLU A 217 12.95 5.87 -15.35
N GLY A 218 12.44 6.40 -14.24
CA GLY A 218 11.00 6.53 -13.99
C GLY A 218 10.37 5.25 -13.43
N VAL A 219 11.16 4.38 -12.81
CA VAL A 219 10.69 3.21 -12.06
C VAL A 219 10.34 3.63 -10.63
N ILE A 220 9.16 3.21 -10.20
CA ILE A 220 8.63 3.44 -8.86
C ILE A 220 8.74 2.12 -8.09
N ASN A 221 9.38 2.13 -6.92
CA ASN A 221 9.50 0.96 -6.07
C ASN A 221 8.44 1.00 -4.96
N LEU A 222 7.69 -0.09 -4.82
CA LEU A 222 6.62 -0.23 -3.86
C LEU A 222 6.83 -1.51 -3.05
N ILE A 223 6.48 -1.48 -1.78
CA ILE A 223 6.29 -2.70 -0.99
C ILE A 223 4.79 -2.97 -0.95
N TYR A 224 4.40 -4.07 -1.56
CA TYR A 224 3.02 -4.54 -1.56
C TYR A 224 2.87 -5.65 -0.51
N HIS A 225 2.01 -5.44 0.48
CA HIS A 225 1.74 -6.43 1.51
C HIS A 225 0.53 -7.27 1.12
N GLN A 226 0.76 -8.51 0.70
CA GLN A 226 -0.29 -9.49 0.46
C GLN A 226 -0.75 -10.07 1.80
N ILE A 227 -1.98 -9.75 2.22
CA ILE A 227 -2.52 -10.21 3.50
C ILE A 227 -2.88 -11.70 3.45
N ASN A 228 -3.44 -12.16 2.33
CA ASN A 228 -4.08 -13.46 2.20
C ASN A 228 -4.38 -13.77 0.71
N GLU A 229 -5.06 -14.89 0.44
CA GLU A 229 -5.05 -15.57 -0.86
C GLU A 229 -5.52 -14.70 -2.02
N ASP A 230 -6.62 -13.95 -1.89
CA ASP A 230 -7.16 -13.06 -2.94
C ASP A 230 -6.54 -11.67 -3.00
N GLY A 231 -5.33 -11.53 -2.42
CA GLY A 231 -4.54 -10.31 -2.47
C GLY A 231 -3.35 -10.39 -3.39
N ALA A 232 -3.30 -11.44 -4.19
CA ALA A 232 -2.20 -11.74 -5.09
C ALA A 232 -2.32 -10.95 -6.40
N GLY A 233 -1.39 -11.23 -7.31
CA GLY A 233 -1.34 -10.66 -8.66
C GLY A 233 -2.16 -11.46 -9.68
N PRO A 234 -2.11 -11.08 -10.96
CA PRO A 234 -1.37 -9.92 -11.48
C PRO A 234 -2.00 -8.59 -11.03
N LEU A 235 -1.15 -7.57 -10.93
CA LEU A 235 -1.52 -6.23 -10.53
C LEU A 235 -1.67 -5.31 -11.74
N ASP A 236 -2.69 -4.44 -11.70
CA ASP A 236 -2.86 -3.32 -12.61
C ASP A 236 -2.38 -2.04 -11.93
N ALA A 237 -1.61 -1.22 -12.65
CA ALA A 237 -1.17 0.09 -12.18
C ALA A 237 -1.70 1.23 -13.05
N ALA A 238 -1.98 2.37 -12.40
CA ALA A 238 -2.28 3.63 -13.06
C ALA A 238 -1.64 4.79 -12.29
N ILE A 239 -1.25 5.84 -13.01
CA ILE A 239 -0.61 7.02 -12.43
C ILE A 239 -1.40 8.27 -12.78
N ASP A 240 -1.73 9.05 -11.75
CA ASP A 240 -2.20 10.43 -11.86
C ASP A 240 -1.03 11.39 -11.66
N CYS A 241 -0.82 12.28 -12.62
CA CYS A 241 0.26 13.28 -12.60
C CYS A 241 -0.22 14.73 -12.43
N THR A 242 -1.51 14.96 -12.20
CA THR A 242 -2.12 16.30 -12.15
C THR A 242 -3.04 16.53 -10.97
N SER A 243 -3.92 15.59 -10.62
CA SER A 243 -5.02 15.89 -9.68
C SER A 243 -4.68 15.58 -8.21
N GLY A 244 -3.58 14.86 -7.96
CA GLY A 244 -3.25 14.44 -6.59
C GLY A 244 -4.15 13.30 -6.09
N GLY A 245 -4.71 12.50 -7.00
CA GLY A 245 -5.56 11.35 -6.74
C GLY A 245 -7.05 11.68 -6.61
N SER A 246 -7.48 12.92 -6.90
CA SER A 246 -8.88 13.36 -6.76
C SER A 246 -9.73 13.16 -8.01
N ASP A 247 -9.13 13.09 -9.20
CA ASP A 247 -9.81 12.94 -10.49
C ASP A 247 -9.51 11.57 -11.12
N ALA A 248 -10.56 10.78 -11.35
CA ALA A 248 -10.43 9.45 -11.95
C ALA A 248 -9.92 9.50 -13.40
N SER A 249 -10.22 10.58 -14.13
CA SER A 249 -9.81 10.75 -15.53
C SER A 249 -8.34 11.14 -15.68
N ALA A 250 -7.70 11.61 -14.60
CA ALA A 250 -6.29 11.94 -14.59
C ALA A 250 -5.37 10.70 -14.52
N PHE A 251 -5.91 9.54 -14.10
CA PHE A 251 -5.16 8.29 -14.04
C PHE A 251 -4.96 7.70 -15.44
N GLN A 252 -3.68 7.56 -15.82
CA GLN A 252 -3.29 6.87 -17.05
C GLN A 252 -2.70 5.50 -16.71
N PRO A 253 -2.93 4.45 -17.52
CA PRO A 253 -2.33 3.14 -17.31
C PRO A 253 -0.80 3.21 -17.22
N ALA A 254 -0.22 2.44 -16.30
CA ALA A 254 1.22 2.30 -16.12
C ALA A 254 1.59 0.81 -16.11
N SER A 255 2.80 0.48 -16.53
CA SER A 255 3.25 -0.91 -16.62
C SER A 255 3.77 -1.37 -15.26
N VAL A 256 3.25 -2.48 -14.75
CA VAL A 256 3.87 -3.22 -13.65
C VAL A 256 5.00 -4.06 -14.25
N ILE A 257 6.25 -3.66 -14.00
CA ILE A 257 7.46 -4.31 -14.55
C ILE A 257 8.05 -5.34 -13.59
N ARG A 258 7.65 -5.28 -12.32
CA ARG A 258 7.82 -6.37 -11.34
C ARG A 258 6.50 -6.54 -10.61
N ASP A 259 5.86 -7.67 -10.86
CA ASP A 259 4.57 -8.03 -10.30
C ASP A 259 4.73 -9.06 -9.17
N ILE A 260 3.65 -9.37 -8.47
CA ILE A 260 3.61 -10.37 -7.41
C ILE A 260 3.02 -11.69 -7.95
N PRO A 261 3.39 -12.85 -7.39
CA PRO A 261 2.85 -14.14 -7.83
C PRO A 261 1.33 -14.20 -7.68
N GLY A 262 0.64 -14.84 -8.63
CA GLY A 262 -0.80 -15.07 -8.55
C GLY A 262 -1.45 -15.28 -9.92
N SER A 263 -2.73 -15.62 -9.91
CA SER A 263 -3.58 -15.67 -11.09
C SER A 263 -4.97 -15.14 -10.74
N ALA A 264 -5.45 -14.18 -11.52
CA ALA A 264 -6.72 -13.48 -11.27
C ALA A 264 -6.87 -12.91 -9.84
N GLY A 265 -5.76 -12.46 -9.26
CA GLY A 265 -5.70 -11.94 -7.89
C GLY A 265 -5.51 -13.01 -6.81
N ILE A 266 -5.34 -14.29 -7.17
CA ILE A 266 -5.32 -15.42 -6.22
C ILE A 266 -3.94 -16.08 -6.16
N SER A 267 -3.44 -16.38 -4.95
CA SER A 267 -2.28 -17.27 -4.71
C SER A 267 -2.42 -18.01 -3.37
N SER A 268 -1.54 -18.98 -3.12
CA SER A 268 -1.45 -19.67 -1.81
C SER A 268 -0.54 -18.96 -0.81
N ILE A 269 0.01 -17.79 -1.18
CA ILE A 269 0.90 -16.99 -0.33
C ILE A 269 0.01 -16.06 0.51
N THR A 270 0.36 -15.87 1.77
CA THR A 270 -0.38 -15.00 2.70
C THR A 270 0.61 -14.27 3.59
N ASN A 271 0.17 -13.15 4.17
CA ASN A 271 0.95 -12.34 5.12
C ASN A 271 2.40 -12.06 4.66
N THR A 272 2.59 -11.65 3.41
CA THR A 272 3.90 -11.55 2.76
C THR A 272 4.07 -10.19 2.09
N ASP A 273 5.24 -9.57 2.29
CA ASP A 273 5.65 -8.37 1.57
C ASP A 273 6.31 -8.78 0.23
N HIS A 274 5.92 -8.09 -0.83
CA HIS A 274 6.46 -8.28 -2.17
C HIS A 274 7.03 -6.97 -2.71
N PRO A 275 8.23 -7.00 -3.34
CA PRO A 275 8.73 -5.84 -4.04
C PRO A 275 7.97 -5.71 -5.37
N VAL A 276 7.29 -4.58 -5.57
CA VAL A 276 6.59 -4.24 -6.80
C VAL A 276 7.29 -3.07 -7.48
N GLN A 277 7.40 -3.12 -8.80
CA GLN A 277 7.96 -2.03 -9.59
C GLN A 277 6.99 -1.59 -10.67
N VAL A 278 6.72 -0.29 -10.74
CA VAL A 278 5.84 0.32 -11.73
C VAL A 278 6.64 1.31 -12.58
N GLN A 279 6.55 1.17 -13.90
CA GLN A 279 7.16 2.07 -14.85
C GLN A 279 6.22 3.25 -15.17
N MET A 280 6.71 4.47 -14.98
CA MET A 280 6.02 5.67 -15.43
C MET A 280 5.83 5.68 -16.95
N PRO A 281 4.64 6.08 -17.46
CA PRO A 281 4.42 6.28 -18.89
C PRO A 281 5.40 7.26 -19.51
N ALA A 282 5.83 6.97 -20.74
CA ALA A 282 6.76 7.81 -21.48
C ALA A 282 6.19 9.23 -21.66
N GLY A 283 7.01 10.24 -21.37
CA GLY A 283 6.57 11.62 -21.44
C GLY A 283 5.60 12.03 -20.35
N MET A 284 5.39 11.27 -19.26
CA MET A 284 4.61 11.75 -18.12
C MET A 284 5.44 12.66 -17.21
N THR A 285 4.84 13.73 -16.66
CA THR A 285 5.52 14.64 -15.71
C THR A 285 4.64 14.91 -14.50
N CYS A 286 5.17 14.76 -13.29
CA CYS A 286 4.45 15.07 -12.07
C CYS A 286 4.26 16.58 -11.91
N ASN A 287 3.01 16.99 -11.96
CA ASN A 287 2.56 18.38 -11.90
C ASN A 287 1.47 18.58 -10.84
N GLY A 288 1.01 17.51 -10.18
CA GLY A 288 -0.02 17.60 -9.16
C GLY A 288 0.46 18.27 -7.89
N GLU A 289 -0.51 18.66 -7.07
CA GLU A 289 -0.30 19.23 -5.75
C GLU A 289 -1.11 18.44 -4.72
N VAL A 290 -0.46 18.01 -3.64
CA VAL A 290 -1.12 17.29 -2.54
C VAL A 290 -0.67 17.90 -1.22
N ALA A 291 -1.62 18.34 -0.40
CA ALA A 291 -1.35 18.98 0.89
C ALA A 291 -0.31 20.13 0.82
N GLY A 292 -0.32 20.92 -0.26
CA GLY A 292 0.63 22.02 -0.49
C GLY A 292 1.98 21.60 -1.06
N VAL A 293 2.26 20.29 -1.20
CA VAL A 293 3.46 19.78 -1.87
C VAL A 293 3.22 19.73 -3.37
N LYS A 294 4.06 20.41 -4.15
CA LYS A 294 3.96 20.49 -5.61
C LYS A 294 4.81 19.43 -6.30
N GLY A 295 4.47 19.14 -7.56
CA GLY A 295 5.22 18.19 -8.39
C GLY A 295 4.97 16.74 -8.00
N VAL A 296 3.79 16.46 -7.44
CA VAL A 296 3.40 15.15 -6.94
C VAL A 296 2.68 14.35 -8.04
N CYS A 297 3.02 13.08 -8.14
CA CYS A 297 2.22 12.06 -8.80
C CYS A 297 1.65 11.09 -7.77
N ILE A 298 0.52 10.48 -8.11
CA ILE A 298 -0.06 9.38 -7.35
C ILE A 298 -0.03 8.12 -8.20
N VAL A 299 0.64 7.07 -7.72
CA VAL A 299 0.52 5.73 -8.29
C VAL A 299 -0.58 4.98 -7.55
N ARG A 300 -1.43 4.29 -8.29
CA ARG A 300 -2.49 3.42 -7.78
C ARG A 300 -2.27 2.03 -8.35
N VAL A 301 -2.30 1.03 -7.48
CA VAL A 301 -2.16 -0.38 -7.84
C VAL A 301 -3.36 -1.15 -7.29
N ARG A 302 -3.92 -2.04 -8.10
CA ARG A 302 -5.00 -2.95 -7.69
C ARG A 302 -4.87 -4.30 -8.37
N ASN A 303 -5.35 -5.36 -7.73
CA ASN A 303 -5.44 -6.67 -8.36
C ASN A 303 -6.75 -6.85 -9.15
N THR A 304 -6.94 -8.05 -9.69
CA THR A 304 -8.09 -8.41 -10.54
C THR A 304 -9.11 -9.31 -9.83
N ALA A 305 -9.05 -9.42 -8.49
CA ALA A 305 -9.93 -10.29 -7.72
C ALA A 305 -11.41 -9.91 -7.90
N GLY A 306 -12.27 -10.90 -8.19
CA GLY A 306 -13.70 -10.68 -8.42
C GLY A 306 -14.46 -10.18 -7.19
N ALA A 307 -13.99 -10.53 -5.99
CA ALA A 307 -14.51 -10.01 -4.73
C ALA A 307 -14.38 -8.48 -4.68
N GLY A 308 -13.41 -7.90 -5.36
CA GLY A 308 -13.22 -6.48 -5.60
C GLY A 308 -11.75 -6.23 -5.91
N PRO A 309 -11.40 -5.40 -6.90
CA PRO A 309 -10.02 -5.00 -7.08
C PRO A 309 -9.48 -4.38 -5.78
N PHE A 310 -8.56 -5.09 -5.14
CA PHE A 310 -7.93 -4.69 -3.89
C PHE A 310 -6.56 -4.11 -4.18
N GLY A 311 -6.13 -3.15 -3.37
CA GLY A 311 -4.76 -2.67 -3.42
C GLY A 311 -4.59 -1.39 -2.64
N GLY A 312 -3.88 -0.44 -3.24
CA GLY A 312 -3.58 0.83 -2.60
C GLY A 312 -2.99 1.87 -3.54
N SER A 313 -2.50 2.96 -2.94
CA SER A 313 -1.87 4.04 -3.67
C SER A 313 -0.69 4.62 -2.89
N ALA A 314 0.22 5.30 -3.59
CA ALA A 314 1.37 5.98 -3.02
C ALA A 314 1.59 7.34 -3.70
N ALA A 315 2.06 8.32 -2.92
CA ALA A 315 2.48 9.62 -3.43
C ALA A 315 3.98 9.62 -3.68
N PHE A 316 4.41 10.23 -4.79
CA PHE A 316 5.82 10.34 -5.15
C PHE A 316 6.09 11.57 -5.99
N THR A 317 7.37 11.89 -6.14
CA THR A 317 7.87 12.92 -7.06
C THR A 317 8.78 12.31 -8.12
N GLN A 318 9.10 13.05 -9.17
CA GLN A 318 10.06 12.61 -10.17
C GLN A 318 11.48 12.98 -9.79
N SER A 319 12.44 12.10 -10.07
CA SER A 319 13.84 12.52 -10.13
C SER A 319 14.02 13.59 -11.22
N GLN A 320 15.08 14.39 -11.10
CA GLN A 320 15.38 15.43 -12.09
C GLN A 320 15.62 14.82 -13.48
N GLU A 321 16.35 13.71 -13.56
CA GLU A 321 16.64 13.03 -14.83
C GLU A 321 15.40 12.37 -15.43
N SER A 322 14.55 11.76 -14.60
CA SER A 322 13.26 11.21 -15.04
C SER A 322 12.38 12.28 -15.69
N ARG A 323 12.28 13.46 -15.04
CA ARG A 323 11.55 14.61 -15.57
C ARG A 323 12.15 15.13 -16.89
N LYS A 324 13.48 15.24 -16.98
CA LYS A 324 14.18 15.66 -18.22
C LYS A 324 13.88 14.70 -19.36
N ARG A 325 13.96 13.38 -19.14
CA ARG A 325 13.65 12.39 -20.18
C ARG A 325 12.19 12.45 -20.63
N ALA A 326 11.26 12.67 -19.72
CA ALA A 326 9.85 12.86 -20.08
C ALA A 326 9.64 14.10 -20.97
N ILE A 327 10.31 15.22 -20.67
CA ILE A 327 10.24 16.43 -21.49
C ILE A 327 10.90 16.19 -22.86
N ALA A 328 12.08 15.56 -22.88
CA ALA A 328 12.78 15.23 -24.13
C ALA A 328 11.92 14.34 -25.03
N TYR A 329 11.27 13.31 -24.47
CA TYR A 329 10.33 12.46 -25.21
C TYR A 329 9.18 13.26 -25.84
N ARG A 330 8.56 14.19 -25.08
CA ARG A 330 7.50 15.06 -25.62
C ARG A 330 8.00 15.96 -26.75
N LEU A 331 9.20 16.53 -26.61
CA LEU A 331 9.80 17.37 -27.64
C LEU A 331 10.09 16.57 -28.91
N GLN A 332 10.68 15.38 -28.78
CA GLN A 332 10.92 14.48 -29.91
C GLN A 332 9.62 14.14 -30.63
N LYS A 333 8.58 13.74 -29.91
CA LYS A 333 7.28 13.40 -30.51
C LYS A 333 6.64 14.58 -31.25
N ARG A 334 6.81 15.81 -30.74
CA ARG A 334 6.34 17.01 -31.45
C ARG A 334 7.10 17.26 -32.75
N MET A 335 8.42 17.07 -32.76
CA MET A 335 9.25 17.20 -33.97
C MET A 335 8.90 16.14 -35.02
N GLU A 336 8.64 14.90 -34.60
CA GLU A 336 8.18 13.82 -35.49
C GLU A 336 6.84 14.16 -36.17
N ILE A 337 5.86 14.66 -35.40
CA ILE A 337 4.55 15.07 -35.93
C ILE A 337 4.66 16.30 -36.84
N GLY A 338 5.52 17.26 -36.48
CA GLY A 338 5.76 18.44 -37.32
C GLY A 338 6.39 18.07 -38.67
N SER A 339 7.31 17.12 -38.68
CA SER A 339 7.99 16.66 -39.89
C SER A 339 7.09 15.82 -40.81
N SER A 340 6.12 15.09 -40.25
CA SER A 340 5.15 14.32 -41.05
C SER A 340 4.07 15.17 -41.71
N LYS A 341 3.77 16.35 -41.17
CA LYS A 341 2.82 17.30 -41.76
C LYS A 341 3.40 18.15 -42.90
N SER A 342 4.73 18.18 -43.03
CA SER A 342 5.44 18.91 -44.09
C SER A 342 5.77 18.07 -45.33
N LYS A 343 5.33 16.81 -45.36
CA LYS A 343 5.38 15.90 -46.52
C LYS A 343 3.97 15.70 -47.06
#